data_AF-A0A966VD43-F1
#
_entry.id   AF-A0A966VD43-F1
#
_cell.length_a   1.000
_cell.length_b   1.000
_cell.length_c   1.000
_cell.angle_alpha   90.00
_cell.angle_beta   90.00
_cell.angle_gamma   90.00
#
_symmetry.space_group_name_H-M   'P 1'
#
loop_
_entity.id
_entity.type
_entity.pdbx_description
1 polymer ?
#
loop_
_entity_poly.entity_id
_entity_poly.type
_entity_poly.pdbx_seq_one_letter_code
_entity_poly.pdbx_strand_id
1 'polypeptide(L)'
;MKRRRRTRHVVHRKEKRKKRREKKAMSINGTSPYARFGDVGASLNESVYDPTDPSNPLSYCLLPTLGTNFLHGASGSSELWNRTWSRNCQNFMAQYCAFPQGDGETQPWNGFCDAFAELNRDTYWPNTSAIDVVTMNMVYTYMKFHPTQGEQLLHNAAERRFLHFPGIEHHLEPFDPTVANSPLVTTYSQLPCGYQPVVQNIDYRTIDHDRLMQKVLEHPLPALDVLTRIYLAWRMGTLQLTGTRLEAFFIQKCAKFDNLARMLNARIPEYLTVATGADACGHSTSHCSSYPPNGTRPYNEATQAPGAPTRLPPLACTLSDPAFLVRSVVKP
;
A
#
# COMPACT_ATOMS: atom_id res chain seq x y z
N MET A 1 12.99 -52.79 41.06
CA MET A 1 11.92 -52.61 40.04
C MET A 1 11.63 -51.16 39.58
N LYS A 2 12.48 -50.14 39.82
CA LYS A 2 12.21 -48.72 39.46
C LYS A 2 12.92 -48.17 38.19
N ARG A 3 13.73 -48.98 37.47
CA ARG A 3 14.50 -48.51 36.30
C ARG A 3 13.79 -48.60 34.93
N ARG A 4 12.65 -49.28 34.82
CA ARG A 4 11.95 -49.50 33.53
C ARG A 4 10.96 -48.40 33.10
N ARG A 5 10.64 -47.40 33.95
CA ARG A 5 9.68 -46.32 33.60
C ARG A 5 10.30 -45.10 32.90
N ARG A 6 11.60 -44.84 33.04
CA ARG A 6 12.23 -43.64 32.41
C ARG A 6 12.50 -43.79 30.91
N THR A 7 12.75 -45.00 30.41
CA THR A 7 13.04 -45.22 28.99
C THR A 7 11.83 -45.03 28.09
N ARG A 8 10.61 -45.38 28.53
CA ARG A 8 9.38 -45.20 27.74
C ARG A 8 9.07 -43.72 27.44
N HIS A 9 9.37 -42.81 28.37
CA HIS A 9 9.08 -41.39 28.16
C HIS A 9 10.00 -40.72 27.14
N VAL A 10 11.25 -41.18 27.04
CA VAL A 10 12.25 -40.64 26.11
C VAL A 10 11.96 -41.09 24.67
N VAL A 11 11.55 -42.36 24.50
CA VAL A 11 11.20 -42.91 23.18
C VAL A 11 10.00 -42.18 22.59
N HIS A 12 8.96 -41.93 23.40
CA HIS A 12 7.76 -41.26 22.91
C HIS A 12 7.97 -39.78 22.51
N ARG A 13 8.92 -39.09 23.18
CA ARG A 13 9.33 -37.73 22.78
C ARG A 13 10.12 -37.70 21.48
N LYS A 14 11.01 -38.69 21.23
CA LYS A 14 11.76 -38.80 19.97
C LYS A 14 10.83 -39.08 18.79
N GLU A 15 9.82 -39.92 18.99
CA GLU A 15 8.88 -40.29 17.94
C GLU A 15 7.92 -39.14 17.57
N LYS A 16 7.44 -38.36 18.55
CA LYS A 16 6.68 -37.12 18.26
C LYS A 16 7.52 -36.08 17.50
N ARG A 17 8.83 -35.97 17.80
CA ARG A 17 9.74 -35.08 17.06
C ARG A 17 9.99 -35.57 15.62
N LYS A 18 10.13 -36.88 15.42
CA LYS A 18 10.27 -37.48 14.08
C LYS A 18 9.01 -37.26 13.24
N LYS A 19 7.81 -37.54 13.78
CA LYS A 19 6.55 -37.29 13.07
C LYS A 19 6.31 -35.81 12.77
N ARG A 20 6.75 -34.88 13.62
CA ARG A 20 6.71 -33.43 13.32
C ARG A 20 7.65 -33.05 12.18
N ARG A 21 8.86 -33.64 12.13
CA ARG A 21 9.81 -33.43 11.03
C ARG A 21 9.31 -34.01 9.70
N GLU A 22 8.74 -35.22 9.72
CA GLU A 22 8.17 -35.86 8.53
C GLU A 22 6.93 -35.13 8.02
N LYS A 23 6.06 -34.64 8.92
CA LYS A 23 4.90 -33.83 8.53
C LYS A 23 5.29 -32.46 7.96
N LYS A 24 6.37 -31.84 8.46
CA LYS A 24 6.95 -30.60 7.89
C LYS A 24 7.60 -30.88 6.52
N ALA A 25 8.31 -32.01 6.38
CA ALA A 25 8.93 -32.40 5.11
C ALA A 25 7.92 -32.78 4.01
N MET A 26 6.79 -33.41 4.35
CA MET A 26 5.73 -33.72 3.39
C MET A 26 4.89 -32.50 3.00
N SER A 27 4.90 -31.41 3.78
CA SER A 27 4.24 -30.15 3.41
C SER A 27 5.00 -29.37 2.34
N ILE A 28 6.27 -29.71 2.06
CA ILE A 28 7.12 -29.02 1.10
C ILE A 28 6.93 -29.55 -0.34
N ASN A 29 6.44 -30.78 -0.51
CA ASN A 29 6.35 -31.44 -1.83
C ASN A 29 4.95 -31.42 -2.47
N GLY A 30 4.02 -30.61 -1.95
CA GLY A 30 2.60 -30.81 -2.19
C GLY A 30 1.80 -29.61 -2.71
N THR A 31 2.40 -28.60 -3.35
CA THR A 31 1.68 -27.59 -4.16
C THR A 31 2.65 -26.78 -5.03
N SER A 32 2.48 -26.90 -6.36
CA SER A 32 2.94 -26.00 -7.45
C SER A 32 4.46 -25.67 -7.57
N PRO A 33 5.10 -25.91 -8.74
CA PRO A 33 6.47 -25.45 -9.02
C PRO A 33 6.58 -23.93 -9.28
N TYR A 34 5.47 -23.18 -9.18
CA TYR A 34 5.54 -21.73 -9.04
C TYR A 34 5.80 -21.41 -7.58
N ALA A 35 6.99 -20.87 -7.30
CA ALA A 35 7.29 -20.18 -6.05
C ALA A 35 6.06 -19.37 -5.63
N ARG A 36 5.52 -19.67 -4.45
CA ARG A 36 4.42 -18.89 -3.90
C ARG A 36 4.88 -17.44 -3.90
N PHE A 37 4.08 -16.56 -4.49
CA PHE A 37 4.25 -15.11 -4.51
C PHE A 37 4.34 -14.46 -3.10
N GLY A 38 4.43 -15.26 -2.03
CA GLY A 38 4.40 -14.88 -0.63
C GLY A 38 5.56 -15.39 0.23
N ASP A 39 6.62 -15.99 -0.33
CA ASP A 39 7.85 -16.24 0.44
C ASP A 39 8.69 -14.95 0.52
N VAL A 40 8.08 -13.91 1.11
CA VAL A 40 8.81 -12.70 1.51
C VAL A 40 9.89 -13.15 2.48
N GLY A 41 11.15 -12.90 2.16
CA GLY A 41 12.23 -13.24 3.06
C GLY A 41 12.79 -14.66 2.96
N ALA A 42 12.56 -15.40 1.86
CA ALA A 42 13.17 -16.72 1.67
C ALA A 42 14.70 -16.66 1.83
N SER A 43 15.20 -17.18 2.95
CA SER A 43 16.63 -17.31 3.23
C SER A 43 17.00 -18.77 3.47
N LEU A 44 18.21 -19.15 3.08
CA LEU A 44 18.83 -20.44 3.44
C LEU A 44 19.04 -20.57 4.95
N ASN A 45 19.07 -19.45 5.68
CA ASN A 45 19.18 -19.42 7.13
C ASN A 45 17.80 -19.20 7.78
N GLU A 46 17.33 -20.18 8.54
CA GLU A 46 16.04 -20.08 9.26
C GLU A 46 16.02 -18.97 10.33
N SER A 47 17.17 -18.45 10.78
CA SER A 47 17.21 -17.38 11.77
C SER A 47 16.75 -16.02 11.22
N VAL A 48 16.80 -15.83 9.90
CA VAL A 48 16.33 -14.61 9.21
C VAL A 48 14.81 -14.41 9.35
N TYR A 49 14.05 -15.45 9.71
CA TYR A 49 12.60 -15.34 9.93
C TYR A 49 12.23 -14.89 11.34
N ASP A 50 13.15 -14.86 12.29
CA ASP A 50 12.89 -14.29 13.61
C ASP A 50 12.94 -12.76 13.50
N PRO A 51 11.84 -12.02 13.75
CA PRO A 51 11.81 -10.56 13.67
C PRO A 51 12.73 -9.87 14.70
N THR A 52 13.22 -10.62 15.68
CA THR A 52 14.16 -10.12 16.70
C THR A 52 15.62 -10.44 16.38
N ASP A 53 15.90 -11.26 15.36
CA ASP A 53 17.26 -11.54 14.92
C ASP A 53 17.84 -10.29 14.22
N PRO A 54 19.04 -9.83 14.59
CA PRO A 54 19.70 -8.70 13.93
C PRO A 54 19.93 -8.90 12.42
N SER A 55 19.95 -10.14 11.93
CA SER A 55 20.05 -10.43 10.49
C SER A 55 18.72 -10.27 9.73
N ASN A 56 17.60 -10.09 10.43
CA ASN A 56 16.30 -9.85 9.81
C ASN A 56 16.21 -8.40 9.31
N PRO A 57 15.86 -8.15 8.02
CA PRO A 57 15.66 -6.81 7.48
C PRO A 57 14.71 -5.92 8.28
N LEU A 58 13.73 -6.49 8.99
CA LEU A 58 12.84 -5.74 9.89
C LEU A 58 13.64 -4.93 10.90
N SER A 59 14.72 -5.48 11.45
CA SER A 59 15.55 -4.78 12.44
C SER A 59 16.30 -3.58 11.85
N TYR A 60 16.57 -3.59 10.54
CA TYR A 60 17.18 -2.45 9.82
C TYR A 60 16.15 -1.41 9.43
N CYS A 61 14.96 -1.85 9.02
CA CYS A 61 13.96 -1.01 8.40
C CYS A 61 12.93 -0.44 9.39
N LEU A 62 12.76 -1.01 10.58
CA LEU A 62 11.72 -0.56 11.50
C LEU A 62 12.06 0.77 12.18
N LEU A 63 13.30 0.93 12.61
CA LEU A 63 13.73 2.05 13.45
C LEU A 63 14.41 3.14 12.62
N PRO A 64 14.19 4.42 12.94
CA PRO A 64 14.96 5.51 12.36
C PRO A 64 16.44 5.42 12.75
N THR A 65 17.30 6.07 11.95
CA THR A 65 18.77 5.95 11.88
C THR A 65 19.49 5.71 13.21
N LEU A 66 19.14 6.39 14.31
CA LEU A 66 19.81 6.21 15.60
C LEU A 66 19.58 4.81 16.19
N GLY A 67 18.37 4.27 16.07
CA GLY A 67 18.03 2.92 16.53
C GLY A 67 18.75 1.85 15.71
N THR A 68 18.80 2.02 14.38
CA THR A 68 19.53 1.13 13.48
C THR A 68 21.02 1.14 13.78
N ASN A 69 21.63 2.31 14.00
CA ASN A 69 23.05 2.43 14.34
C ASN A 69 23.40 1.76 15.67
N PHE A 70 22.49 1.78 16.63
CA PHE A 70 22.69 1.12 17.92
C PHE A 70 22.66 -0.41 17.78
N LEU A 71 21.73 -0.94 16.98
CA LEU A 71 21.57 -2.39 16.81
C LEU A 71 22.59 -3.01 15.85
N HIS A 72 22.99 -2.27 14.81
CA HIS A 72 23.78 -2.80 13.68
C HIS A 72 25.15 -2.15 13.52
N GLY A 73 25.50 -1.22 14.42
CA GLY A 73 26.71 -0.42 14.34
C GLY A 73 26.66 0.67 13.26
N ALA A 74 27.64 1.58 13.29
CA ALA A 74 27.71 2.69 12.33
C ALA A 74 27.93 2.22 10.87
N SER A 75 28.55 1.05 10.66
CA SER A 75 28.70 0.43 9.34
C SER A 75 27.40 -0.18 8.80
N GLY A 76 26.46 -0.52 9.69
CA GLY A 76 25.11 -0.94 9.32
C GLY A 76 24.27 0.18 8.71
N SER A 77 24.76 1.42 8.71
CA SER A 77 24.05 2.62 8.25
C SER A 77 24.31 3.00 6.79
N SER A 78 24.86 2.07 5.99
CA SER A 78 25.14 2.32 4.58
C SER A 78 23.90 2.93 3.93
N GLU A 79 24.06 4.12 3.35
CA GLU A 79 22.94 4.90 2.79
C GLU A 79 22.19 4.13 1.70
N LEU A 80 22.83 3.10 1.15
CA LEU A 80 22.35 2.34 0.02
C LEU A 80 21.29 1.30 0.40
N TRP A 81 21.40 0.64 1.56
CA TRP A 81 20.64 -0.60 1.80
C TRP A 81 19.82 -0.65 3.09
N ASN A 82 20.24 0.07 4.14
CA ASN A 82 19.84 -0.26 5.52
C ASN A 82 19.20 0.91 6.28
N ARG A 83 18.68 1.90 5.57
CA ARG A 83 17.92 3.02 6.17
C ARG A 83 16.45 2.87 5.87
N THR A 84 15.59 3.38 6.76
CA THR A 84 14.13 3.34 6.62
C THR A 84 13.65 3.87 5.27
N TRP A 85 14.31 4.90 4.75
CA TRP A 85 14.03 5.51 3.45
C TRP A 85 14.77 4.88 2.27
N SER A 86 15.67 3.92 2.49
CA SER A 86 16.39 3.24 1.40
C SER A 86 15.42 2.43 0.53
N ARG A 87 15.75 2.27 -0.75
CA ARG A 87 14.92 1.51 -1.70
C ARG A 87 14.63 0.10 -1.19
N ASN A 88 15.64 -0.60 -0.66
CA ASN A 88 15.49 -1.98 -0.19
C ASN A 88 14.57 -2.06 1.02
N CYS A 89 14.70 -1.15 2.00
CA CYS A 89 13.78 -1.12 3.13
C CYS A 89 12.35 -0.78 2.74
N GLN A 90 12.14 0.23 1.89
CA GLN A 90 10.80 0.58 1.45
C GLN A 90 10.14 -0.59 0.68
N ASN A 91 10.89 -1.25 -0.22
CA ASN A 91 10.37 -2.41 -0.97
C ASN A 91 10.12 -3.62 -0.06
N PHE A 92 11.04 -3.93 0.86
CA PHE A 92 10.89 -5.01 1.83
C PHE A 92 9.67 -4.79 2.71
N MET A 93 9.56 -3.61 3.35
CA MET A 93 8.44 -3.29 4.24
C MET A 93 7.11 -3.29 3.48
N ALA A 94 7.08 -2.74 2.26
CA ALA A 94 5.85 -2.77 1.45
C ALA A 94 5.41 -4.20 1.11
N GLN A 95 6.34 -5.10 0.80
CA GLN A 95 6.02 -6.51 0.56
C GLN A 95 5.61 -7.23 1.85
N TYR A 96 6.34 -7.00 2.94
CA TYR A 96 6.07 -7.55 4.27
C TYR A 96 4.68 -7.17 4.78
N CYS A 97 4.28 -5.91 4.59
CA CYS A 97 2.99 -5.40 5.05
C CYS A 97 1.84 -5.69 4.07
N ALA A 98 2.12 -6.05 2.83
CA ALA A 98 1.12 -6.42 1.83
C ALA A 98 0.62 -7.87 1.97
N PHE A 99 1.48 -8.80 2.40
CA PHE A 99 1.18 -10.24 2.38
C PHE A 99 1.38 -10.89 3.77
N PRO A 100 0.68 -12.00 4.08
CA PRO A 100 0.90 -12.73 5.33
C PRO A 100 2.32 -13.29 5.45
N GLN A 101 2.89 -13.28 6.66
CA GLN A 101 4.28 -13.69 6.91
C GLN A 101 4.32 -15.09 7.56
N GLY A 102 4.77 -16.09 6.80
CA GLY A 102 5.06 -17.44 7.30
C GLY A 102 3.86 -18.33 7.65
N ASP A 103 4.17 -19.53 8.18
CA ASP A 103 3.20 -20.60 8.49
C ASP A 103 2.38 -20.28 9.76
N GLY A 104 1.33 -19.47 9.63
CA GLY A 104 0.33 -19.30 10.69
C GLY A 104 -0.19 -17.88 10.89
N GLU A 105 0.44 -16.87 10.28
CA GLU A 105 -0.17 -15.55 10.20
C GLU A 105 -1.25 -15.56 9.12
N THR A 106 -2.46 -15.17 9.51
CA THR A 106 -3.61 -15.13 8.60
C THR A 106 -3.89 -13.75 8.04
N GLN A 107 -3.32 -12.71 8.66
CA GLN A 107 -3.57 -11.32 8.30
C GLN A 107 -2.29 -10.62 7.87
N PRO A 108 -2.28 -10.00 6.68
CA PRO A 108 -1.29 -9.01 6.33
C PRO A 108 -1.52 -7.73 7.15
N TRP A 109 -0.47 -6.91 7.27
CA TRP A 109 -0.41 -5.76 8.17
C TRP A 109 -0.47 -6.14 9.66
N ASN A 110 0.69 -6.25 10.30
CA ASN A 110 0.82 -6.60 11.72
C ASN A 110 1.38 -5.44 12.56
N GLY A 111 1.71 -5.70 13.82
CA GLY A 111 2.21 -4.67 14.75
C GLY A 111 3.52 -3.99 14.30
N PHE A 112 4.34 -4.65 13.48
CA PHE A 112 5.54 -4.03 12.91
C PHE A 112 5.19 -3.01 11.83
N CYS A 113 4.16 -3.29 11.03
CA CYS A 113 3.64 -2.34 10.04
C CYS A 113 3.05 -1.10 10.71
N ASP A 114 2.28 -1.29 11.80
CA ASP A 114 1.77 -0.17 12.60
C ASP A 114 2.93 0.64 13.21
N ALA A 115 3.92 -0.02 13.81
CA ALA A 115 5.07 0.66 14.38
C ALA A 115 5.88 1.44 13.32
N PHE A 116 6.14 0.86 12.14
CA PHE A 116 6.81 1.58 11.06
C PHE A 116 6.00 2.81 10.65
N ALA A 117 4.70 2.65 10.44
CA ALA A 117 3.80 3.72 10.03
C ALA A 117 3.76 4.88 11.04
N GLU A 118 3.81 4.57 12.33
CA GLU A 118 3.73 5.57 13.41
C GLU A 118 5.07 6.26 13.70
N LEU A 119 6.20 5.54 13.59
CA LEU A 119 7.53 6.04 13.95
C LEU A 119 8.21 6.81 12.81
N ASN A 120 7.95 6.45 11.55
CA ASN A 120 8.64 7.04 10.40
C ASN A 120 7.86 8.22 9.81
N ARG A 121 7.85 9.33 10.56
CA ARG A 121 7.09 10.56 10.22
C ARG A 121 7.83 11.54 9.30
N ASP A 122 8.98 11.14 8.76
CA ASP A 122 9.75 11.99 7.84
C ASP A 122 9.03 12.11 6.49
N THR A 123 8.92 13.32 5.96
CA THR A 123 8.31 13.64 4.66
C THR A 123 9.34 14.03 3.60
N TYR A 124 10.63 14.10 3.97
CA TYR A 124 11.71 14.58 3.11
C TYR A 124 12.06 13.59 2.01
N TRP A 125 12.09 12.30 2.33
CA TRP A 125 12.58 11.28 1.41
C TRP A 125 11.49 10.85 0.41
N PRO A 126 11.87 10.63 -0.86
CA PRO A 126 10.94 10.21 -1.89
C PRO A 126 10.47 8.77 -1.65
N ASN A 127 9.27 8.47 -2.15
CA ASN A 127 8.78 7.11 -2.24
C ASN A 127 9.50 6.38 -3.39
N THR A 128 10.33 5.42 -3.07
CA THR A 128 11.14 4.64 -4.04
C THR A 128 10.60 3.24 -4.29
N SER A 129 9.49 2.87 -3.64
CA SER A 129 8.89 1.53 -3.73
C SER A 129 7.47 1.49 -4.29
N ALA A 130 6.91 2.66 -4.64
CA ALA A 130 5.73 2.77 -5.48
C ALA A 130 6.00 2.15 -6.86
N ILE A 131 5.05 1.37 -7.35
CA ILE A 131 5.08 0.74 -8.67
C ILE A 131 4.68 1.79 -9.71
N ASP A 132 3.54 2.47 -9.53
CA ASP A 132 3.10 3.59 -10.35
C ASP A 132 3.30 4.93 -9.67
N VAL A 133 4.56 5.36 -9.66
CA VAL A 133 4.99 6.66 -9.11
C VAL A 133 4.32 7.85 -9.81
N VAL A 134 3.93 7.71 -11.07
CA VAL A 134 3.35 8.80 -11.87
C VAL A 134 1.94 9.10 -11.40
N THR A 135 1.08 8.09 -11.33
CA THR A 135 -0.30 8.21 -10.85
C THR A 135 -0.35 8.66 -9.39
N MET A 136 0.48 8.05 -8.53
CA MET A 136 0.60 8.45 -7.12
C MET A 136 0.96 9.93 -6.99
N ASN A 137 2.01 10.41 -7.68
CA ASN A 137 2.43 11.82 -7.61
C ASN A 137 1.39 12.80 -8.17
N MET A 138 0.63 12.41 -9.20
CA MET A 138 -0.49 13.22 -9.70
C MET A 138 -1.56 13.40 -8.61
N VAL A 139 -1.95 12.31 -7.94
CA VAL A 139 -2.95 12.37 -6.86
C VAL A 139 -2.44 13.19 -5.69
N TYR A 140 -1.19 13.00 -5.26
CA TYR A 140 -0.59 13.77 -4.16
C TYR A 140 -0.52 15.27 -4.49
N THR A 141 -0.11 15.62 -5.70
CA THR A 141 -0.06 17.02 -6.15
C THR A 141 -1.45 17.64 -6.18
N TYR A 142 -2.44 16.93 -6.75
CA TYR A 142 -3.82 17.40 -6.81
C TYR A 142 -4.44 17.59 -5.43
N MET A 143 -4.16 16.67 -4.51
CA MET A 143 -4.65 16.70 -3.13
C MET A 143 -3.82 17.61 -2.22
N LYS A 144 -2.70 18.18 -2.71
CA LYS A 144 -1.70 18.93 -1.92
C LYS A 144 -1.21 18.15 -0.69
N PHE A 145 -1.04 16.85 -0.86
CA PHE A 145 -0.68 15.91 0.20
C PHE A 145 0.80 15.53 0.12
N HIS A 146 1.49 15.57 1.26
CA HIS A 146 2.90 15.22 1.39
C HIS A 146 3.02 14.08 2.41
N PRO A 147 3.04 12.81 1.97
CA PRO A 147 3.03 11.69 2.88
C PRO A 147 4.35 11.56 3.64
N THR A 148 4.23 11.16 4.90
CA THR A 148 5.33 10.59 5.68
C THR A 148 5.79 9.26 5.10
N GLN A 149 7.00 8.80 5.41
CA GLN A 149 7.49 7.47 5.05
C GLN A 149 6.54 6.34 5.53
N GLY A 150 5.95 6.51 6.72
CA GLY A 150 4.93 5.60 7.24
C GLY A 150 3.66 5.55 6.39
N GLU A 151 3.19 6.70 5.91
CA GLU A 151 2.05 6.78 4.99
C GLU A 151 2.39 6.25 3.59
N GLN A 152 3.63 6.45 3.12
CA GLN A 152 4.11 5.84 1.89
C GLN A 152 4.10 4.31 1.99
N LEU A 153 4.47 3.73 3.14
CA LEU A 153 4.34 2.29 3.37
C LEU A 153 2.89 1.82 3.20
N LEU A 154 1.91 2.54 3.77
CA LEU A 154 0.49 2.20 3.62
C LEU A 154 0.07 2.19 2.15
N HIS A 155 0.46 3.21 1.39
CA HIS A 155 0.25 3.26 -0.07
C HIS A 155 0.88 2.05 -0.77
N ASN A 156 2.18 1.81 -0.57
CA ASN A 156 2.94 0.81 -1.32
C ASN A 156 2.47 -0.62 -0.99
N ALA A 157 2.10 -0.88 0.26
CA ALA A 157 1.52 -2.15 0.66
C ALA A 157 0.14 -2.37 0.01
N ALA A 158 -0.71 -1.34 -0.01
CA ALA A 158 -2.02 -1.39 -0.66
C ALA A 158 -1.88 -1.60 -2.19
N GLU A 159 -0.97 -0.89 -2.83
CA GLU A 159 -0.69 -0.99 -4.26
C GLU A 159 -0.25 -2.42 -4.63
N ARG A 160 0.75 -2.98 -3.93
CA ARG A 160 1.24 -4.34 -4.17
C ARG A 160 0.17 -5.41 -3.99
N ARG A 161 -0.72 -5.19 -3.01
CA ARG A 161 -1.70 -6.19 -2.67
C ARG A 161 -2.92 -6.14 -3.57
N PHE A 162 -3.48 -4.96 -3.78
CA PHE A 162 -4.80 -4.81 -4.40
C PHE A 162 -4.74 -4.52 -5.89
N LEU A 163 -3.55 -4.22 -6.42
CA LEU A 163 -3.36 -3.95 -7.84
C LEU A 163 -2.32 -4.90 -8.44
N HIS A 164 -2.53 -5.26 -9.70
CA HIS A 164 -1.60 -5.97 -10.55
C HIS A 164 -1.33 -5.13 -11.79
N PHE A 165 -0.06 -4.98 -12.17
CA PHE A 165 0.35 -4.17 -13.30
C PHE A 165 0.86 -5.06 -14.43
N PRO A 166 -0.01 -5.49 -15.37
CA PRO A 166 0.44 -6.29 -16.49
C PRO A 166 1.44 -5.48 -17.33
N GLY A 167 2.59 -6.08 -17.65
CA GLY A 167 3.64 -5.41 -18.43
C GLY A 167 4.70 -4.65 -17.63
N ILE A 168 4.58 -4.61 -16.29
CA ILE A 168 5.67 -4.15 -15.42
C ILE A 168 6.50 -5.35 -14.99
N GLU A 169 7.79 -5.31 -15.31
CA GLU A 169 8.73 -6.34 -14.88
C GLU A 169 9.07 -6.16 -13.40
N HIS A 170 9.24 -7.29 -12.70
CA HIS A 170 9.73 -7.32 -11.34
C HIS A 170 11.01 -8.14 -11.27
N HIS A 171 11.90 -7.72 -10.39
CA HIS A 171 13.17 -8.38 -10.13
C HIS A 171 13.23 -8.79 -8.66
N LEU A 172 13.83 -9.94 -8.40
CA LEU A 172 14.16 -10.38 -7.05
C LEU A 172 15.63 -10.07 -6.81
N GLU A 173 15.91 -9.22 -5.82
CA GLU A 173 17.26 -8.79 -5.47
C GLU A 173 17.51 -9.09 -3.99
N PRO A 174 18.73 -9.47 -3.58
CA PRO A 174 19.06 -9.57 -2.16
C PRO A 174 18.86 -8.23 -1.46
N PHE A 175 18.23 -8.24 -0.28
CA PHE A 175 18.04 -7.06 0.56
C PHE A 175 19.39 -6.38 0.88
N ASP A 176 20.40 -7.19 1.18
CA ASP A 176 21.79 -6.80 1.36
C ASP A 176 22.67 -7.68 0.46
N PRO A 177 23.23 -7.14 -0.64
CA PRO A 177 24.03 -7.91 -1.59
C PRO A 177 25.38 -8.37 -1.00
N THR A 178 25.80 -7.84 0.15
CA THR A 178 27.05 -8.23 0.82
C THR A 178 26.89 -9.43 1.75
N VAL A 179 25.64 -9.80 2.06
CA VAL A 179 25.30 -10.93 2.93
C VAL A 179 24.78 -12.08 2.08
N ALA A 180 25.54 -13.18 2.02
CA ALA A 180 25.22 -14.33 1.15
C ALA A 180 23.84 -14.95 1.38
N ASN A 181 23.29 -14.84 2.59
CA ASN A 181 21.97 -15.36 2.96
C ASN A 181 20.91 -14.26 3.13
N SER A 182 21.13 -13.10 2.54
CA SER A 182 20.19 -11.99 2.64
C SER A 182 18.87 -12.36 1.95
N PRO A 183 17.72 -12.06 2.57
CA PRO A 183 16.43 -12.33 1.97
C PRO A 183 16.24 -11.58 0.66
N LEU A 184 15.50 -12.18 -0.28
CA LEU A 184 15.14 -11.51 -1.52
C LEU A 184 14.00 -10.53 -1.31
N VAL A 185 14.07 -9.40 -2.01
CA VAL A 185 13.07 -8.35 -2.05
C VAL A 185 12.63 -8.15 -3.50
N THR A 186 11.32 -7.99 -3.69
CA THR A 186 10.78 -7.66 -5.01
C THR A 186 10.91 -6.16 -5.29
N THR A 187 11.65 -5.82 -6.34
CA THR A 187 11.71 -4.48 -6.94
C THR A 187 10.99 -4.48 -8.30
N TYR A 188 10.49 -3.31 -8.72
CA TYR A 188 9.75 -3.16 -9.97
C TYR A 188 10.51 -2.21 -10.90
N SER A 189 10.42 -2.46 -12.21
CA SER A 189 10.93 -1.54 -13.23
C SER A 189 10.14 -0.23 -13.18
N GLN A 190 10.80 0.90 -12.96
CA GLN A 190 10.18 2.23 -12.99
C GLN A 190 10.01 2.68 -14.44
N LEU A 191 9.09 2.05 -15.16
CA LEU A 191 8.65 2.54 -16.46
C LEU A 191 7.50 3.54 -16.25
N PRO A 192 7.36 4.59 -17.08
CA PRO A 192 6.17 5.41 -17.07
C PRO A 192 4.98 4.49 -17.32
N CYS A 193 4.18 4.26 -16.29
CA CYS A 193 3.14 3.24 -16.30
C CYS A 193 2.00 3.69 -17.21
N GLY A 194 2.08 3.31 -18.48
CA GLY A 194 0.99 3.39 -19.44
C GLY A 194 0.12 2.14 -19.45
N TYR A 195 0.20 1.30 -18.41
CA TYR A 195 -0.57 0.07 -18.31
C TYR A 195 -1.75 0.23 -17.38
N GLN A 196 -2.88 -0.35 -17.75
CA GLN A 196 -4.05 -0.41 -16.87
C GLN A 196 -3.82 -1.42 -15.75
N PRO A 197 -3.80 -0.99 -14.48
CA PRO A 197 -3.76 -1.91 -13.36
C PRO A 197 -5.04 -2.72 -13.29
N VAL A 198 -4.88 -4.01 -13.03
CA VAL A 198 -5.97 -4.95 -12.75
C VAL A 198 -6.14 -5.05 -11.24
N VAL A 199 -7.36 -4.89 -10.75
CA VAL A 199 -7.66 -5.07 -9.33
C VAL A 199 -7.58 -6.56 -8.98
N GLN A 200 -6.90 -6.90 -7.89
CA GLN A 200 -6.71 -8.27 -7.43
C GLN A 200 -6.83 -8.37 -5.90
N ASN A 201 -6.91 -9.61 -5.38
CA ASN A 201 -6.91 -9.92 -3.94
C ASN A 201 -7.98 -9.18 -3.13
N ILE A 202 -9.12 -8.85 -3.74
CA ILE A 202 -10.30 -8.31 -3.07
C ILE A 202 -11.42 -9.34 -3.17
N ASP A 203 -11.80 -9.90 -2.02
CA ASP A 203 -13.00 -10.74 -1.87
C ASP A 203 -14.00 -9.99 -0.98
N TYR A 204 -15.19 -9.71 -1.52
CA TYR A 204 -16.26 -8.99 -0.83
C TYR A 204 -16.66 -9.64 0.50
N ARG A 205 -16.43 -10.95 0.68
CA ARG A 205 -16.77 -11.68 1.91
C ARG A 205 -15.78 -11.42 3.04
N THR A 206 -14.54 -11.10 2.71
CA THR A 206 -13.45 -11.02 3.70
C THR A 206 -12.80 -9.64 3.77
N ILE A 207 -13.01 -8.77 2.79
CA ILE A 207 -12.34 -7.48 2.68
C ILE A 207 -12.60 -6.56 3.88
N ASP A 208 -13.77 -6.65 4.51
CA ASP A 208 -14.09 -5.84 5.69
C ASP A 208 -13.32 -6.27 6.95
N HIS A 209 -12.81 -7.51 6.96
CA HIS A 209 -11.93 -8.04 8.01
C HIS A 209 -10.45 -7.91 7.68
N ASP A 210 -10.14 -7.34 6.52
CA ASP A 210 -8.79 -7.15 6.08
C ASP A 210 -8.13 -5.96 6.78
N ARG A 211 -7.08 -6.21 7.56
CA ARG A 211 -6.45 -5.17 8.38
C ARG A 211 -5.78 -4.08 7.55
N LEU A 212 -5.14 -4.43 6.43
CA LEU A 212 -4.56 -3.44 5.52
C LEU A 212 -5.66 -2.55 4.92
N MET A 213 -6.76 -3.13 4.43
CA MET A 213 -7.87 -2.34 3.89
C MET A 213 -8.53 -1.46 4.96
N GLN A 214 -8.66 -1.96 6.20
CA GLN A 214 -9.15 -1.13 7.31
C GLN A 214 -8.27 0.09 7.53
N LYS A 215 -6.94 -0.08 7.53
CA LYS A 215 -5.98 1.04 7.64
C LYS A 215 -6.08 2.02 6.48
N VAL A 216 -6.25 1.50 5.26
CA VAL A 216 -6.49 2.32 4.06
C VAL A 216 -7.79 3.13 4.19
N LEU A 217 -8.87 2.55 4.72
CA LEU A 217 -10.14 3.27 4.89
C LEU A 217 -10.12 4.27 6.05
N GLU A 218 -9.37 3.98 7.12
CA GLU A 218 -9.13 4.91 8.24
C GLU A 218 -8.28 6.12 7.82
N HIS A 219 -7.26 5.86 6.98
CA HIS A 219 -6.34 6.87 6.47
C HIS A 219 -6.24 6.79 4.94
N PRO A 220 -7.24 7.31 4.20
CA PRO A 220 -7.34 7.09 2.76
C PRO A 220 -6.40 7.93 1.92
N LEU A 221 -5.94 9.08 2.42
CA LEU A 221 -5.13 10.04 1.64
C LEU A 221 -3.88 9.44 1.00
N PRO A 222 -3.06 8.62 1.69
CA PRO A 222 -1.89 8.00 1.10
C PRO A 222 -2.22 7.03 -0.03
N ALA A 223 -3.34 6.30 0.05
CA ALA A 223 -3.70 5.26 -0.93
C ALA A 223 -4.87 5.69 -1.83
N LEU A 224 -5.08 7.00 -2.05
CA LEU A 224 -6.24 7.49 -2.80
C LEU A 224 -6.24 7.06 -4.27
N ASP A 225 -5.08 6.97 -4.90
CA ASP A 225 -4.92 6.49 -6.28
C ASP A 225 -5.27 4.99 -6.38
N VAL A 226 -4.82 4.18 -5.42
CA VAL A 226 -5.18 2.76 -5.29
C VAL A 226 -6.69 2.61 -5.12
N LEU A 227 -7.28 3.36 -4.18
CA LEU A 227 -8.73 3.38 -3.96
C LEU A 227 -9.50 3.84 -5.19
N THR A 228 -8.98 4.80 -5.96
CA THR A 228 -9.60 5.28 -7.19
C THR A 228 -9.66 4.19 -8.27
N ARG A 229 -8.62 3.35 -8.38
CA ARG A 229 -8.60 2.21 -9.30
C ARG A 229 -9.59 1.12 -8.89
N ILE A 230 -9.67 0.83 -7.60
CA ILE A 230 -10.67 -0.10 -7.05
C ILE A 230 -12.09 0.43 -7.29
N TYR A 231 -12.31 1.74 -7.08
CA TYR A 231 -13.57 2.42 -7.37
C TYR A 231 -13.96 2.26 -8.85
N LEU A 232 -13.02 2.47 -9.77
CA LEU A 232 -13.26 2.30 -11.20
C LEU A 232 -13.65 0.86 -11.56
N ALA A 233 -12.95 -0.13 -11.02
CA ALA A 233 -13.30 -1.55 -11.22
C ALA A 233 -14.71 -1.88 -10.71
N TRP A 234 -15.07 -1.37 -9.54
CA TRP A 234 -16.43 -1.51 -9.00
C TRP A 234 -17.48 -0.84 -9.89
N ARG A 235 -17.22 0.39 -10.36
CA ARG A 235 -18.11 1.13 -11.28
C ARG A 235 -18.29 0.45 -12.64
N MET A 236 -17.26 -0.22 -13.13
CA MET A 236 -17.31 -0.99 -14.39
C MET A 236 -17.99 -2.36 -14.21
N GLY A 237 -18.33 -2.76 -12.98
CA GLY A 237 -18.91 -4.06 -12.69
C GLY A 237 -17.92 -5.22 -12.76
N THR A 238 -16.61 -4.95 -12.84
CA THR A 238 -15.56 -6.00 -12.82
C THR A 238 -15.20 -6.44 -11.41
N LEU A 239 -15.62 -5.68 -10.40
CA LEU A 239 -15.44 -5.99 -8.98
C LEU A 239 -16.77 -5.90 -8.23
N GLN A 240 -17.17 -6.98 -7.56
CA GLN A 240 -18.35 -6.98 -6.69
C GLN A 240 -17.97 -6.52 -5.28
N LEU A 241 -18.65 -5.49 -4.77
CA LEU A 241 -18.44 -4.96 -3.41
C LEU A 241 -19.74 -4.85 -2.59
N THR A 242 -20.84 -5.41 -3.07
CA THR A 242 -22.16 -5.23 -2.47
C THR A 242 -22.19 -5.62 -1.00
N GLY A 243 -22.60 -4.69 -0.14
CA GLY A 243 -22.73 -4.86 1.30
C GLY A 243 -21.43 -4.68 2.11
N THR A 244 -20.32 -4.32 1.46
CA THR A 244 -19.04 -4.09 2.15
C THR A 244 -18.90 -2.66 2.66
N ARG A 245 -18.01 -2.44 3.65
CA ARG A 245 -17.63 -1.09 4.10
C ARG A 245 -16.98 -0.28 2.98
N LEU A 246 -16.27 -0.95 2.08
CA LEU A 246 -15.60 -0.32 0.93
C LEU A 246 -16.61 0.25 -0.07
N GLU A 247 -17.69 -0.48 -0.37
CA GLU A 247 -18.81 0.06 -1.17
C GLU A 247 -19.45 1.27 -0.49
N ALA A 248 -19.76 1.17 0.81
CA ALA A 248 -20.36 2.29 1.54
C ALA A 248 -19.45 3.54 1.52
N PHE A 249 -18.13 3.34 1.64
CA PHE A 249 -17.15 4.41 1.54
C PHE A 249 -17.14 5.06 0.15
N PHE A 250 -17.20 4.26 -0.92
CA PHE A 250 -17.28 4.78 -2.29
C PHE A 250 -18.57 5.52 -2.58
N ILE A 251 -19.72 5.02 -2.12
CA ILE A 251 -21.00 5.73 -2.26
C ILE A 251 -20.93 7.09 -1.54
N GLN A 252 -20.41 7.12 -0.31
CA GLN A 252 -20.29 8.35 0.47
C GLN A 252 -19.34 9.38 -0.18
N LYS A 253 -18.28 8.92 -0.85
CA LYS A 253 -17.22 9.77 -1.41
C LYS A 253 -17.22 9.80 -2.94
N CYS A 254 -18.31 9.40 -3.58
CA CYS A 254 -18.37 9.16 -5.03
C CYS A 254 -17.91 10.37 -5.86
N ALA A 255 -18.41 11.58 -5.57
CA ALA A 255 -18.01 12.79 -6.28
C ALA A 255 -16.49 13.06 -6.25
N LYS A 256 -15.83 12.72 -5.12
CA LYS A 256 -14.37 12.85 -5.00
C LYS A 256 -13.67 11.84 -5.90
N PHE A 257 -14.13 10.59 -5.91
CA PHE A 257 -13.57 9.54 -6.74
C PHE A 257 -13.83 9.78 -8.24
N ASP A 258 -14.99 10.29 -8.62
CA ASP A 258 -15.28 10.69 -10.01
C ASP A 258 -14.36 11.83 -10.48
N ASN A 259 -14.05 12.79 -9.61
CA ASN A 259 -13.09 13.85 -9.92
C ASN A 259 -11.68 13.31 -10.11
N LEU A 260 -11.22 12.44 -9.20
CA LEU A 260 -9.91 11.81 -9.28
C LEU A 260 -9.79 10.91 -10.52
N ALA A 261 -10.82 10.12 -10.81
CA ALA A 261 -10.89 9.29 -12.00
C ALA A 261 -10.78 10.15 -13.27
N ARG A 262 -11.59 11.20 -13.42
CA ARG A 262 -11.50 12.11 -14.58
C ARG A 262 -10.12 12.72 -14.75
N MET A 263 -9.47 13.12 -13.65
CA MET A 263 -8.11 13.65 -13.66
C MET A 263 -7.10 12.61 -14.15
N LEU A 264 -7.14 11.38 -13.61
CA LEU A 264 -6.24 10.30 -14.04
C LEU A 264 -6.45 9.95 -15.52
N ASN A 265 -7.70 9.93 -15.98
CA ASN A 265 -8.05 9.55 -17.35
C ASN A 265 -7.65 10.61 -18.37
N ALA A 266 -7.69 11.89 -18.00
CA ALA A 266 -7.19 12.98 -18.85
C ALA A 266 -5.68 12.88 -19.11
N ARG A 267 -4.94 12.16 -18.27
CA ARG A 267 -3.49 11.99 -18.37
C ARG A 267 -3.08 10.62 -18.90
N ILE A 268 -3.92 9.60 -18.68
CA ILE A 268 -3.72 8.22 -19.14
C ILE A 268 -5.03 7.80 -19.85
N PRO A 269 -5.15 8.01 -21.18
CA PRO A 269 -6.43 7.91 -21.91
C PRO A 269 -7.12 6.54 -21.87
N GLU A 270 -6.43 5.50 -21.43
CA GLU A 270 -6.92 4.13 -21.52
C GLU A 270 -8.08 3.83 -20.55
N TYR A 271 -8.20 4.57 -19.45
CA TYR A 271 -9.08 4.24 -18.31
C TYR A 271 -10.60 4.40 -18.52
N LEU A 272 -11.08 4.96 -19.64
CA LEU A 272 -12.48 5.44 -19.73
C LEU A 272 -13.28 5.00 -20.95
N THR A 273 -12.82 4.03 -21.74
CA THR A 273 -13.62 3.56 -22.89
C THR A 273 -14.96 2.91 -22.49
N VAL A 274 -15.25 2.67 -21.21
CA VAL A 274 -16.41 1.86 -20.78
C VAL A 274 -17.38 2.56 -19.80
N ALA A 275 -17.03 3.66 -19.12
CA ALA A 275 -17.81 4.14 -17.95
C ALA A 275 -18.78 5.32 -18.18
N THR A 276 -19.08 5.73 -19.41
CA THR A 276 -19.98 6.88 -19.67
C THR A 276 -21.49 6.55 -19.60
N GLY A 277 -21.88 5.36 -19.15
CA GLY A 277 -23.27 4.88 -19.30
C GLY A 277 -24.14 4.75 -18.04
N ALA A 278 -23.63 4.89 -16.81
CA ALA A 278 -24.44 4.59 -15.62
C ALA A 278 -24.16 5.54 -14.45
N ASP A 279 -25.17 6.35 -14.10
CA ASP A 279 -25.26 7.13 -12.86
C ASP A 279 -25.50 6.19 -11.67
N ALA A 280 -24.48 5.45 -11.24
CA ALA A 280 -24.54 4.60 -10.04
C ALA A 280 -24.46 5.40 -8.73
N CYS A 281 -24.14 6.70 -8.80
CA CYS A 281 -24.37 7.62 -7.71
C CYS A 281 -25.87 7.93 -7.72
N GLY A 282 -26.67 7.21 -6.94
CA GLY A 282 -28.13 7.35 -6.85
C GLY A 282 -28.64 8.71 -6.36
N HIS A 283 -28.04 9.81 -6.80
CA HIS A 283 -28.67 11.11 -6.82
C HIS A 283 -29.83 11.04 -7.80
N SER A 284 -31.03 10.88 -7.24
CA SER A 284 -32.24 11.51 -7.78
C SER A 284 -31.83 12.83 -8.46
N THR A 285 -31.97 12.89 -9.78
CA THR A 285 -31.55 13.99 -10.66
C THR A 285 -32.42 15.25 -10.50
N SER A 286 -32.73 15.65 -9.27
CA SER A 286 -33.32 16.96 -8.99
C SER A 286 -32.21 17.91 -8.55
N HIS A 287 -31.76 18.76 -9.47
CA HIS A 287 -30.78 19.84 -9.30
C HIS A 287 -29.29 19.46 -9.30
N CYS A 288 -28.76 19.14 -10.47
CA CYS A 288 -27.45 19.65 -10.87
C CYS A 288 -27.61 20.33 -12.24
N SER A 289 -27.63 21.66 -12.20
CA SER A 289 -27.72 22.52 -13.38
C SER A 289 -26.55 22.21 -14.31
N SER A 290 -26.89 21.91 -15.57
CA SER A 290 -25.96 21.74 -16.67
C SER A 290 -25.06 22.96 -16.82
N TYR A 291 -23.76 22.80 -16.64
CA TYR A 291 -22.79 23.73 -17.23
C TYR A 291 -22.81 23.53 -18.75
N PRO A 292 -22.93 24.59 -19.56
CA PRO A 292 -22.80 24.46 -21.00
C PRO A 292 -21.35 24.11 -21.37
N PRO A 293 -21.14 23.34 -22.45
CA PRO A 293 -19.81 23.01 -22.93
C PRO A 293 -19.06 24.27 -23.34
N ASN A 294 -17.78 24.36 -22.93
CA ASN A 294 -16.85 25.40 -23.35
C ASN A 294 -16.82 25.50 -24.87
N GLY A 295 -17.38 26.60 -25.39
CA GLY A 295 -17.19 27.00 -26.77
C GLY A 295 -15.71 27.28 -27.03
N THR A 296 -15.18 26.62 -28.04
CA THR A 296 -13.93 26.98 -28.72
C THR A 296 -13.91 28.48 -29.03
N ARG A 297 -12.95 29.22 -28.46
CA ARG A 297 -12.61 30.56 -28.92
C ARG A 297 -11.48 30.46 -29.95
N PRO A 298 -11.59 31.15 -31.10
CA PRO A 298 -10.49 31.23 -32.06
C PRO A 298 -9.38 32.14 -31.53
N TYR A 299 -8.14 31.75 -31.82
CA TYR A 299 -6.96 32.58 -31.69
C TYR A 299 -7.05 33.76 -32.66
N ASN A 300 -6.92 35.00 -32.17
CA ASN A 300 -6.58 36.16 -32.97
C ASN A 300 -5.32 36.81 -32.36
N GLU A 301 -4.29 36.93 -33.18
CA GLU A 301 -3.10 37.75 -32.94
C GLU A 301 -3.45 39.25 -33.09
N ALA A 302 -3.04 40.09 -32.13
CA ALA A 302 -2.66 41.48 -32.35
C ALA A 302 -2.06 42.13 -31.07
N THR A 303 -0.74 42.35 -31.10
CA THR A 303 0.01 43.59 -30.83
C THR A 303 -0.34 44.53 -29.66
N GLN A 304 0.60 44.60 -28.69
CA GLN A 304 1.14 45.75 -27.91
C GLN A 304 0.24 46.79 -27.20
N ALA A 305 0.42 46.94 -25.88
CA ALA A 305 1.07 48.09 -25.19
C ALA A 305 0.98 47.97 -23.63
N PRO A 306 1.89 48.60 -22.85
CA PRO A 306 2.04 48.36 -21.41
C PRO A 306 1.37 49.44 -20.52
N GLY A 307 0.84 49.03 -19.36
CA GLY A 307 0.68 49.90 -18.19
C GLY A 307 -0.72 50.00 -17.60
N ALA A 308 -0.97 49.26 -16.52
CA ALA A 308 -1.69 49.69 -15.29
C ALA A 308 -1.93 48.47 -14.36
N PRO A 309 -1.83 48.63 -13.03
CA PRO A 309 -2.09 47.55 -12.09
C PRO A 309 -3.59 47.44 -11.78
N THR A 310 -4.26 46.41 -12.31
CA THR A 310 -5.64 46.11 -11.92
C THR A 310 -5.63 45.17 -10.71
N ARG A 311 -6.03 45.70 -9.55
CA ARG A 311 -6.35 44.91 -8.36
C ARG A 311 -7.49 43.94 -8.68
N LEU A 312 -7.25 42.65 -8.54
CA LEU A 312 -8.29 41.62 -8.54
C LEU A 312 -9.05 41.65 -7.19
N PRO A 313 -10.38 41.52 -7.18
CA PRO A 313 -11.14 41.30 -5.95
C PRO A 313 -10.89 39.88 -5.41
N PRO A 314 -10.92 39.66 -4.08
CA PRO A 314 -10.80 38.33 -3.52
C PRO A 314 -12.09 37.54 -3.78
N LEU A 315 -11.95 36.39 -4.44
CA LEU A 315 -12.97 35.33 -4.43
C LEU A 315 -12.92 34.65 -3.06
N ALA A 316 -13.83 35.05 -2.18
CA ALA A 316 -14.10 34.36 -0.94
C ALA A 316 -14.91 33.09 -1.23
N CYS A 317 -14.28 31.92 -1.14
CA CYS A 317 -14.98 30.65 -0.97
C CYS A 317 -15.07 30.38 0.53
N THR A 318 -16.20 30.68 1.15
CA THR A 318 -16.50 30.25 2.52
C THR A 318 -16.88 28.77 2.50
N LEU A 319 -15.96 27.92 2.94
CA LEU A 319 -16.24 26.55 3.39
C LEU A 319 -16.88 26.65 4.78
N SER A 320 -18.19 26.41 4.86
CA SER A 320 -18.86 26.17 6.13
C SER A 320 -18.67 24.69 6.51
N ASP A 321 -17.68 24.41 7.36
CA ASP A 321 -17.58 23.18 8.13
C ASP A 321 -18.52 23.27 9.35
N PRO A 322 -19.40 22.27 9.61
CA PRO A 322 -19.98 22.12 10.94
C PRO A 322 -18.97 21.39 11.85
N ALA A 323 -18.46 22.15 12.82
CA ALA A 323 -17.59 21.67 13.89
C ALA A 323 -18.23 20.51 14.69
N PHE A 324 -17.46 19.44 14.84
CA PHE A 324 -17.75 18.31 15.73
C PHE A 324 -17.28 18.69 17.14
N LEU A 325 -18.21 19.13 18.00
CA LEU A 325 -17.97 19.45 19.41
C LEU A 325 -17.95 18.16 20.24
N VAL A 326 -16.75 17.69 20.61
CA VAL A 326 -16.56 16.67 21.64
C VAL A 326 -16.68 17.33 23.01
N ARG A 327 -17.78 17.05 23.73
CA ARG A 327 -17.91 17.37 25.16
C ARG A 327 -17.11 16.35 25.98
N SER A 328 -16.03 16.80 26.61
CA SER A 328 -15.40 16.10 27.72
C SER A 328 -16.24 16.28 28.98
N VAL A 329 -16.83 15.20 29.50
CA VAL A 329 -17.41 15.15 30.84
C VAL A 329 -16.33 14.66 31.80
N VAL A 330 -15.81 15.57 32.61
CA VAL A 330 -15.10 15.22 33.85
C VAL A 330 -16.17 15.02 34.93
N LYS A 331 -16.10 13.90 35.65
CA LYS A 331 -16.88 13.59 36.85
C LYS A 331 -15.90 13.26 37.99
N PRO A 332 -16.35 13.44 39.24
CA PRO A 332 -15.66 14.19 40.30
C PRO A 332 -14.38 13.56 40.84
#